data_AF-A0A1H4DQ31-F1
#
_entry.id   AF-A0A1H4DQ31-F1
#
_cell.length_a   1.000
_cell.length_b   1.000
_cell.length_c   1.000
_cell.angle_alpha   90.00
_cell.angle_beta   90.00
_cell.angle_gamma   90.00
#
_symmetry.space_group_name_H-M   'P 1'
#
loop_
_entity.id
_entity.type
_entity.pdbx_description
1 polymer ?
#
loop_
_entity_poly.entity_id
_entity_poly.type
_entity_poly.pdbx_seq_one_letter_code
_entity_poly.pdbx_strand_id
1 'polypeptide(L)'
;MAAKKDAAPLGYNNAAILFQNTQKKLDTVSLDLGNGSKIEMIQYEKLVTFPNNRDIDDTDIDIFSENIERNGFQSAIVVAREFDGGEERTGKATGNYIIISGHRRYAAFSLILERNPSFMHRKLPALILRDDIPWTELEELNLLMNYDAVSESSHPGDMRKRVSRLMELLQSRGIEKKLYDRIAEKLSISSRQIRKYDSINKNLIVGLQTLLDEEKISINQANQYASRSIDVQNYILNYINEHGEAVTEDEYQQLKSQDEERQAAQKATEEKLRENEQKLKEQENEILRLKNKTLELESLVNSDQETDESSSLELINTQAQLRRAKEKADKYHKILKEAKEADEEQLNKSIGISAPIAVNEMISKINDNVIKLVKRKEKRGYQFSKNDVQKIRTIIDDLQSLISDV
;
A
#
# COMPACT_ATOMS: atom_id res chain seq x y z
N MET A 1 29.36 56.40 21.28
CA MET A 1 28.26 55.50 20.84
C MET A 1 28.87 54.42 19.96
N ALA A 2 29.11 53.23 20.52
CA ALA A 2 29.54 52.08 19.73
C ALA A 2 28.31 51.54 19.01
N ALA A 3 28.29 51.59 17.67
CA ALA A 3 27.28 50.92 16.88
C ALA A 3 27.36 49.42 17.20
N LYS A 4 26.33 48.89 17.87
CA LYS A 4 26.12 47.44 17.94
C LYS A 4 26.00 46.96 16.49
N LYS A 5 27.03 46.29 15.98
CA LYS A 5 26.91 45.48 14.78
C LYS A 5 25.86 44.42 15.11
N ASP A 6 24.72 44.48 14.45
CA ASP A 6 23.81 43.34 14.41
C ASP A 6 24.61 42.13 13.92
N ALA A 7 24.52 41.02 14.66
CA ALA A 7 25.17 39.78 14.26
C ALA A 7 24.63 39.42 12.86
N ALA A 8 25.53 39.17 11.91
CA ALA A 8 25.13 38.67 10.60
C ALA A 8 24.20 37.45 10.82
N PRO A 9 23.07 37.34 10.11
CA PRO A 9 22.17 36.20 10.25
C PRO A 9 22.98 34.91 10.12
N LEU A 10 22.70 33.96 11.01
CA LEU A 10 23.43 32.70 11.26
C LEU A 10 23.64 31.78 10.04
N GLY A 11 23.27 32.20 8.82
CA GLY A 11 23.40 31.42 7.59
C GLY A 11 24.74 31.49 6.86
N TYR A 12 25.64 32.43 7.19
CA TYR A 12 26.92 32.57 6.46
C TYR A 12 28.16 31.97 7.16
N ASN A 13 28.20 31.91 8.49
CA ASN A 13 29.49 31.76 9.20
C ASN A 13 29.65 30.52 10.10
N ASN A 14 28.80 29.50 10.01
CA ASN A 14 28.98 28.27 10.80
C ASN A 14 28.69 26.98 9.99
N ALA A 15 29.40 26.80 8.88
CA ALA A 15 29.37 25.56 8.09
C ALA A 15 29.61 24.31 8.96
N ALA A 16 30.42 24.40 10.02
CA ALA A 16 30.65 23.31 10.96
C ALA A 16 29.39 22.92 11.76
N ILE A 17 28.60 23.88 12.24
CA ILE A 17 27.36 23.62 13.00
C ILE A 17 26.30 23.04 12.07
N LEU A 18 26.16 23.63 10.88
CA LEU A 18 25.25 23.12 9.83
C LEU A 18 25.61 21.67 9.49
N PHE A 19 26.90 21.38 9.29
CA PHE A 19 27.37 20.03 9.00
C PHE A 19 27.09 19.08 10.15
N GLN A 20 27.44 19.43 11.40
CA GLN A 20 27.18 18.58 12.56
C GLN A 20 25.68 18.28 12.73
N ASN A 21 24.81 19.28 12.58
CA ASN A 21 23.37 19.10 12.72
C ASN A 21 22.77 18.28 11.58
N THR A 22 23.21 18.50 10.34
CA THR A 22 22.76 17.71 9.19
C THR A 22 23.31 16.28 9.25
N GLN A 23 24.55 16.09 9.68
CA GLN A 23 25.17 14.77 9.85
C GLN A 23 24.44 13.94 10.90
N LYS A 24 24.08 14.54 12.06
CA LYS A 24 23.24 13.86 13.07
C LYS A 24 21.92 13.34 12.48
N LYS A 25 21.29 14.07 11.55
CA LYS A 25 20.05 13.62 10.86
C LYS A 25 20.31 12.55 9.79
N LEU A 26 21.53 12.43 9.28
CA LEU A 26 21.93 11.40 8.32
C LEU A 26 22.34 10.10 9.02
N ASP A 27 22.96 10.21 10.19
CA ASP A 27 23.36 9.06 11.00
C ASP A 27 22.14 8.23 11.45
N THR A 28 20.99 8.87 11.68
CA THR A 28 19.73 8.18 12.02
C THR A 28 19.18 7.32 10.88
N VAL A 29 19.61 7.54 9.64
CA VAL A 29 19.22 6.75 8.47
C VAL A 29 20.33 5.82 7.99
N SER A 30 21.40 5.69 8.79
CA SER A 30 22.53 4.76 8.60
C SER A 30 23.21 4.86 7.24
N LEU A 31 23.39 6.08 6.73
CA LEU A 31 24.11 6.33 5.47
C LEU A 31 25.48 6.92 5.74
N ASP A 32 26.52 6.19 5.33
CA ASP A 32 27.90 6.65 5.38
C ASP A 32 28.19 7.65 4.24
N LEU A 33 28.06 8.92 4.56
CA LEU A 33 28.41 10.04 3.67
C LEU A 33 29.73 10.72 4.10
N GLY A 34 30.49 10.08 5.01
CA GLY A 34 31.60 10.67 5.75
C GLY A 34 32.84 11.02 4.92
N ASN A 35 32.94 10.60 3.66
CA ASN A 35 34.05 10.98 2.78
C ASN A 35 33.55 11.73 1.54
N GLY A 36 33.76 13.06 1.51
CA GLY A 36 33.62 13.90 0.31
C GLY A 36 32.41 14.84 0.25
N SER A 37 31.49 14.78 1.22
CA SER A 37 30.30 15.67 1.24
C SER A 37 30.67 17.10 1.64
N LYS A 38 30.16 18.09 0.90
CA LYS A 38 30.46 19.51 1.12
C LYS A 38 29.20 20.34 1.28
N ILE A 39 29.22 21.27 2.24
CA ILE A 39 28.18 22.29 2.36
C ILE A 39 28.53 23.47 1.45
N GLU A 40 27.60 23.82 0.58
CA GLU A 40 27.70 24.98 -0.29
C GLU A 40 26.42 25.83 -0.24
N MET A 41 26.58 27.11 -0.56
CA MET A 41 25.45 28.04 -0.69
C MET A 41 24.91 27.95 -2.12
N ILE A 42 23.78 27.27 -2.30
CA ILE A 42 23.16 27.03 -3.61
C ILE A 42 22.08 28.07 -3.87
N GLN A 43 22.04 28.59 -5.11
CA GLN A 43 20.99 29.50 -5.56
C GLN A 43 19.62 28.84 -5.52
N TYR A 44 18.62 29.55 -5.00
CA TYR A 44 17.24 29.07 -4.88
C TYR A 44 16.68 28.53 -6.21
N GLU A 45 16.98 29.20 -7.32
CA GLU A 45 16.49 28.84 -8.66
C GLU A 45 17.10 27.54 -9.21
N LYS A 46 18.24 27.09 -8.66
CA LYS A 46 18.89 25.84 -9.06
C LYS A 46 18.36 24.62 -8.31
N LEU A 47 17.47 24.83 -7.35
CA LEU A 47 16.90 23.74 -6.56
C LEU A 47 15.58 23.29 -7.19
N VAL A 48 15.47 21.98 -7.40
CA VAL A 48 14.26 21.34 -7.88
C VAL A 48 13.76 20.35 -6.82
N THR A 49 12.45 20.25 -6.66
CA THR A 49 11.84 19.32 -5.70
C THR A 49 12.03 17.87 -6.15
N PHE A 50 12.15 16.94 -5.21
CA PHE A 50 12.16 15.52 -5.54
C PHE A 50 10.90 15.12 -6.33
N PRO A 51 11.02 14.41 -7.47
CA PRO A 51 9.87 13.84 -8.17
C PRO A 51 9.06 12.93 -7.23
N ASN A 52 7.74 13.02 -7.27
CA ASN A 52 6.85 12.24 -6.39
C ASN A 52 7.00 12.48 -4.88
N ASN A 53 7.41 13.69 -4.47
CA ASN A 53 7.34 14.06 -3.06
C ASN A 53 5.88 14.20 -2.61
N ARG A 54 5.28 13.09 -2.15
CA ARG A 54 3.85 13.00 -1.83
C ARG A 54 3.47 13.61 -0.48
N ASP A 55 4.46 13.84 0.39
CA ASP A 55 4.25 14.11 1.82
C ASP A 55 4.99 15.37 2.28
N ILE A 56 4.93 16.46 1.49
CA ILE A 56 5.33 17.77 1.99
C ILE A 56 4.24 18.24 2.96
N ASP A 57 4.51 18.11 4.25
CA ASP A 57 3.74 18.79 5.27
C ASP A 57 3.97 20.30 5.14
N ASP A 58 3.00 20.99 4.55
CA ASP A 58 2.99 22.44 4.39
C ASP A 58 2.56 23.17 5.68
N THR A 59 2.37 22.44 6.79
CA THR A 59 1.99 23.03 8.08
C THR A 59 3.16 23.83 8.67
N ASP A 60 2.83 24.95 9.31
CA ASP A 60 3.76 25.84 10.02
C ASP A 60 4.93 26.38 9.19
N ILE A 61 4.80 26.45 7.85
CA ILE A 61 5.82 27.06 6.99
C ILE A 61 6.08 28.52 7.42
N ASP A 62 5.04 29.25 7.81
CA ASP A 62 5.15 30.64 8.28
C ASP A 62 6.04 30.73 9.54
N ILE A 63 5.83 29.85 10.51
CA ILE A 63 6.65 29.76 11.73
C ILE A 63 8.11 29.43 11.38
N PHE A 64 8.31 28.49 10.46
CA PHE A 64 9.64 28.12 9.97
C PHE A 64 10.33 29.31 9.28
N SER A 65 9.58 30.11 8.53
CA SER A 65 10.10 31.29 7.84
C SER A 65 10.56 32.36 8.82
N GLU A 66 9.75 32.69 9.84
CA GLU A 66 10.11 33.64 10.88
C GLU A 66 11.34 33.17 11.67
N ASN A 67 11.44 31.87 11.93
CA ASN A 67 12.59 31.28 12.63
C ASN A 67 13.87 31.42 11.78
N ILE A 68 13.80 31.13 10.48
CA ILE A 68 14.95 31.31 9.57
C ILE A 68 15.35 32.79 9.48
N GLU A 69 14.40 33.73 9.45
CA GLU A 69 14.70 35.17 9.44
C GLU A 69 15.40 35.61 10.72
N ARG A 70 14.97 35.11 11.90
CA ARG A 70 15.54 35.47 13.21
C ARG A 70 16.87 34.77 13.50
N ASN A 71 16.95 33.47 13.22
CA ASN A 71 18.00 32.58 13.70
C ASN A 71 18.83 31.95 12.58
N GLY A 72 18.58 32.30 11.31
CA GLY A 72 19.21 31.64 10.17
C GLY A 72 18.84 30.17 10.04
N PHE A 73 19.54 29.46 9.15
CA PHE A 73 19.38 28.01 9.03
C PHE A 73 20.09 27.29 10.19
N GLN A 74 19.37 26.45 10.92
CA GLN A 74 19.94 25.59 11.96
C GLN A 74 20.56 24.30 11.42
N SER A 75 20.13 23.86 10.23
CA SER A 75 20.67 22.72 9.50
C SER A 75 20.61 22.99 7.99
N ALA A 76 21.57 22.45 7.24
CA ALA A 76 21.59 22.55 5.78
C ALA A 76 20.53 21.62 5.17
N ILE A 77 19.94 22.03 4.03
CA ILE A 77 19.12 21.11 3.23
C ILE A 77 20.02 20.03 2.62
N VAL A 78 19.48 18.87 2.30
CA VAL A 78 20.26 17.80 1.66
C VAL A 78 19.84 17.71 0.20
N VAL A 79 20.81 17.73 -0.71
CA VAL A 79 20.56 17.75 -2.16
C VAL A 79 21.45 16.76 -2.91
N ALA A 80 20.98 16.28 -4.05
CA ALA A 80 21.78 15.54 -5.02
C ALA A 80 21.87 16.34 -6.33
N ARG A 81 22.96 16.22 -7.10
CA ARG A 81 22.99 16.82 -8.45
C ARG A 81 21.95 16.17 -9.35
N GLU A 82 21.34 16.99 -10.19
CA GLU A 82 20.49 16.56 -11.29
C GLU A 82 21.33 16.23 -12.53
N PHE A 83 20.94 15.16 -13.23
CA PHE A 83 21.56 14.69 -14.46
C PHE A 83 20.54 14.68 -15.60
N ASP A 84 20.99 14.90 -16.83
CA ASP A 84 20.14 14.88 -18.03
C ASP A 84 19.50 13.50 -18.29
N GLY A 85 20.12 12.41 -17.84
CA GLY A 85 19.53 11.07 -17.79
C GLY A 85 18.46 10.87 -16.71
N GLY A 86 18.08 11.91 -15.97
CA GLY A 86 16.99 11.87 -14.99
C GLY A 86 17.24 10.87 -13.85
N GLU A 87 16.26 10.00 -13.60
CA GLU A 87 16.33 8.98 -12.54
C GLU A 87 17.40 7.92 -12.78
N GLU A 88 17.84 7.70 -14.02
CA GLU A 88 18.96 6.79 -14.29
C GLU A 88 20.30 7.39 -13.83
N ARG A 89 20.34 8.70 -13.54
CA ARG A 89 21.54 9.46 -13.13
C ARG A 89 22.71 9.30 -14.10
N THR A 90 22.41 9.11 -15.39
CA THR A 90 23.38 9.00 -16.47
C THR A 90 23.60 10.35 -17.16
N GLY A 91 24.69 10.46 -17.91
CA GLY A 91 24.99 11.64 -18.72
C GLY A 91 25.61 12.81 -17.93
N LYS A 92 25.29 14.05 -18.29
CA LYS A 92 25.92 15.26 -17.74
C LYS A 92 25.06 15.89 -16.67
N ALA A 93 25.72 16.45 -15.65
CA ALA A 93 25.05 17.27 -14.65
C ALA A 93 24.41 18.50 -15.31
N THR A 94 23.13 18.75 -15.03
CA THR A 94 22.37 19.88 -15.61
C THR A 94 22.78 21.22 -15.02
N GLY A 95 23.42 21.19 -13.85
CA GLY A 95 23.75 22.37 -13.04
C GLY A 95 22.68 22.70 -11.98
N ASN A 96 21.59 21.94 -11.95
CA ASN A 96 20.57 21.99 -10.90
C ASN A 96 20.81 20.90 -9.84
N TYR A 97 20.04 20.98 -8.76
CA TYR A 97 20.12 20.11 -7.60
C TYR A 97 18.73 19.71 -7.13
N ILE A 98 18.55 18.41 -6.92
CA ILE A 98 17.31 17.80 -6.47
C ILE A 98 17.31 17.79 -4.95
N ILE A 99 16.27 18.36 -4.33
CA ILE A 99 16.10 18.39 -2.88
C ILE A 99 15.77 16.98 -2.39
N ILE A 100 16.63 16.42 -1.54
CA ILE A 100 16.38 15.12 -0.89
C ILE A 100 15.72 15.34 0.47
N SER A 101 16.21 16.29 1.27
CA SER A 101 15.62 16.67 2.56
C SER A 101 15.63 18.18 2.78
N GLY A 102 14.65 18.66 3.54
CA GLY A 102 14.51 20.07 3.88
C GLY A 102 13.49 20.81 3.01
N HIS A 103 12.48 20.11 2.51
CA HIS A 103 11.40 20.70 1.70
C HIS A 103 10.68 21.84 2.42
N ARG A 104 10.35 21.71 3.70
CA ARG A 104 9.76 22.79 4.52
C ARG A 104 10.66 24.01 4.61
N ARG A 105 11.97 23.81 4.77
CA ARG A 105 13.00 24.87 4.79
C ARG A 105 13.10 25.60 3.44
N TYR A 106 13.03 24.85 2.34
CA TYR A 106 12.98 25.42 0.99
C TYR A 106 11.71 26.23 0.74
N ALA A 107 10.54 25.70 1.14
CA ALA A 107 9.26 26.41 1.02
C ALA A 107 9.23 27.68 1.89
N ALA A 108 9.71 27.61 3.13
CA ALA A 108 9.81 28.75 4.03
C ALA A 108 10.73 29.83 3.44
N PHE A 109 11.85 29.44 2.81
CA PHE A 109 12.74 30.38 2.14
C PHE A 109 12.05 31.09 0.96
N SER A 110 11.14 30.43 0.23
CA SER A 110 10.32 31.07 -0.80
C SER A 110 9.49 32.22 -0.20
N LEU A 111 8.80 31.99 0.91
CA LEU A 111 8.00 33.02 1.60
C LEU A 111 8.86 34.19 2.11
N ILE A 112 10.11 33.91 2.50
CA ILE A 112 11.05 34.97 2.88
C ILE A 112 11.44 35.79 1.64
N LEU A 113 11.73 35.14 0.51
CA LEU A 113 12.09 35.82 -0.73
C LEU A 113 10.97 36.67 -1.31
N GLU A 114 9.71 36.29 -1.11
CA GLU A 114 8.54 37.11 -1.47
C GLU A 114 8.52 38.43 -0.68
N ARG A 115 8.89 38.39 0.60
CA ARG A 115 8.95 39.57 1.48
C ARG A 115 10.25 40.37 1.34
N ASN A 116 11.36 39.68 1.11
CA ASN A 116 12.70 40.23 0.98
C ASN A 116 13.45 39.53 -0.18
N PRO A 117 13.34 40.05 -1.42
CA PRO A 117 13.88 39.39 -2.62
C PRO A 117 15.39 39.16 -2.64
N SER A 118 16.13 39.90 -1.81
CA SER A 118 17.59 39.85 -1.71
C SER A 118 18.08 39.07 -0.49
N PHE A 119 17.17 38.50 0.31
CA PHE A 119 17.53 37.77 1.53
C PHE A 119 18.57 36.68 1.24
N MET A 120 19.69 36.73 1.98
CA MET A 120 20.88 35.88 1.78
C MET A 120 21.34 35.72 0.32
N HIS A 121 21.14 36.75 -0.50
CA HIS A 121 21.50 36.75 -1.92
C HIS A 121 20.82 35.61 -2.68
N ARG A 122 19.63 35.19 -2.21
CA ARG A 122 18.83 34.08 -2.74
C ARG A 122 19.50 32.72 -2.64
N LYS A 123 20.47 32.56 -1.74
CA LYS A 123 21.18 31.29 -1.52
C LYS A 123 20.80 30.62 -0.20
N LEU A 124 20.77 29.29 -0.24
CA LEU A 124 20.50 28.43 0.91
C LEU A 124 21.69 27.50 1.17
N PRO A 125 22.01 27.19 2.44
CA PRO A 125 23.02 26.21 2.77
C PRO A 125 22.52 24.80 2.44
N ALA A 126 23.27 24.08 1.61
CA ALA A 126 22.94 22.74 1.16
C ALA A 126 24.14 21.81 1.31
N LEU A 127 23.92 20.63 1.90
CA LEU A 127 24.83 19.50 1.85
C LEU A 127 24.63 18.78 0.51
N ILE A 128 25.66 18.78 -0.32
CA ILE A 128 25.65 18.10 -1.61
C ILE A 128 26.10 16.66 -1.41
N LEU A 129 25.22 15.72 -1.75
CA LEU A 129 25.50 14.29 -1.76
C LEU A 129 26.45 13.90 -2.90
N ARG A 130 27.09 12.74 -2.77
CA ARG A 130 27.92 12.17 -3.83
C ARG A 130 27.08 11.85 -5.06
N ASP A 131 27.72 11.93 -6.23
CA ASP A 131 27.04 11.74 -7.51
C ASP A 131 26.73 10.25 -7.79
N ASP A 132 27.49 9.32 -7.17
CA ASP A 132 27.41 7.87 -7.36
C ASP A 132 26.25 7.18 -6.63
N ILE A 133 25.46 7.92 -5.84
CA ILE A 133 24.31 7.38 -5.13
C ILE A 133 23.19 7.07 -6.13
N PRO A 134 22.70 5.81 -6.22
CA PRO A 134 21.59 5.45 -7.10
C PRO A 134 20.31 6.22 -6.76
N TRP A 135 19.47 6.47 -7.76
CA TRP A 135 18.19 7.16 -7.56
C TRP A 135 17.29 6.51 -6.51
N THR A 136 17.26 5.18 -6.50
CA THR A 136 16.47 4.43 -5.53
C THR A 136 16.92 4.72 -4.10
N GLU A 137 18.24 4.84 -3.84
CA GLU A 137 18.78 5.21 -2.53
C GLU A 137 18.47 6.67 -2.18
N LEU A 138 18.47 7.57 -3.16
CA LEU A 138 18.03 8.95 -2.96
C LEU A 138 16.54 9.04 -2.60
N GLU A 139 15.70 8.20 -3.21
CA GLU A 139 14.27 8.11 -2.92
C GLU A 139 14.01 7.56 -1.51
N GLU A 140 14.77 6.53 -1.11
CA GLU A 140 14.74 6.02 0.26
C GLU A 140 15.15 7.09 1.27
N LEU A 141 16.23 7.80 0.97
CA LEU A 141 16.77 8.85 1.79
C LEU A 141 15.79 10.02 1.92
N ASN A 142 15.13 10.38 0.81
CA ASN A 142 14.05 11.35 0.78
C ASN A 142 12.91 10.94 1.72
N LEU A 143 12.46 9.69 1.62
CA LEU A 143 11.41 9.13 2.48
C LEU A 143 11.81 9.09 3.95
N LEU A 144 13.07 8.73 4.26
CA LEU A 144 13.49 8.60 5.65
C LEU A 144 13.75 9.96 6.33
N MET A 145 14.16 10.98 5.58
CA MET A 145 14.52 12.30 6.12
C MET A 145 13.46 13.39 6.00
N ASN A 146 12.49 13.28 5.08
CA ASN A 146 11.41 14.29 4.98
C ASN A 146 10.37 14.15 6.09
N TYR A 147 10.32 12.98 6.72
CA TYR A 147 9.62 12.79 7.97
C TYR A 147 10.57 13.18 9.09
N ASP A 148 10.36 14.37 9.66
CA ASP A 148 11.18 14.84 10.78
C ASP A 148 11.09 13.82 11.92
N ALA A 149 12.22 13.16 12.14
CA ALA A 149 12.55 12.41 13.34
C ALA A 149 12.76 13.39 14.51
N VAL A 150 11.73 14.16 14.90
CA VAL A 150 11.59 14.80 16.23
C VAL A 150 10.10 15.04 16.52
N SER A 151 9.33 13.98 16.65
CA SER A 151 8.56 13.84 17.89
C SER A 151 8.60 12.37 18.26
N GLU A 152 8.66 12.08 19.55
CA GLU A 152 8.44 10.75 20.12
C GLU A 152 7.00 10.22 19.88
N SER A 153 6.25 10.83 18.94
CA SER A 153 4.83 10.63 18.68
C SER A 153 4.49 10.74 17.18
N SER A 154 5.26 10.12 16.27
CA SER A 154 4.73 9.94 14.91
C SER A 154 3.44 9.14 15.02
N HIS A 155 2.33 9.72 14.54
CA HIS A 155 1.02 9.10 14.65
C HIS A 155 1.04 7.72 13.98
N PRO A 156 0.33 6.73 14.53
CA PRO A 156 0.38 5.37 13.99
C PRO A 156 0.00 5.27 12.50
N GLY A 157 -0.87 6.17 12.01
CA GLY A 157 -1.21 6.28 10.59
C GLY A 157 -0.03 6.69 9.70
N ASP A 158 0.79 7.65 10.16
CA ASP A 158 1.98 8.09 9.42
C ASP A 158 3.06 6.99 9.38
N MET A 159 3.31 6.35 10.52
CA MET A 159 4.23 5.22 10.60
C MET A 159 3.78 4.07 9.70
N ARG A 160 2.48 3.79 9.66
CA ARG A 160 1.89 2.78 8.78
C ARG A 160 2.16 3.08 7.30
N LYS A 161 1.91 4.32 6.85
CA LYS A 161 2.17 4.76 5.46
C LYS A 161 3.65 4.68 5.12
N ARG A 162 4.52 5.10 6.05
CA ARG A 162 5.98 5.02 5.92
C ARG A 162 6.47 3.59 5.74
N VAL A 163 5.95 2.65 6.54
CA VAL A 163 6.26 1.22 6.39
C VAL A 163 5.82 0.70 5.02
N SER A 164 4.60 1.03 4.58
CA SER A 164 4.09 0.61 3.27
C SER A 164 5.03 1.06 2.13
N ARG A 165 5.44 2.33 2.16
CA ARG A 165 6.30 2.89 1.12
C ARG A 165 7.70 2.30 1.14
N LEU A 166 8.29 2.09 2.32
CA LEU A 166 9.59 1.41 2.45
C LEU A 166 9.53 -0.04 1.95
N MET A 167 8.41 -0.74 2.18
CA MET A 167 8.22 -2.09 1.67
C MET A 167 8.19 -2.09 0.13
N GLU A 168 7.37 -1.24 -0.49
CA GLU A 168 7.28 -1.12 -1.94
C GLU A 168 8.66 -0.82 -2.57
N LEU A 169 9.40 0.12 -1.97
CA LEU A 169 10.70 0.56 -2.44
C LEU A 169 11.79 -0.52 -2.31
N LEU A 170 11.80 -1.29 -1.22
CA LEU A 170 12.78 -2.37 -1.06
C LEU A 170 12.41 -3.60 -1.91
N GLN A 171 11.13 -3.87 -2.10
CA GLN A 171 10.66 -4.95 -2.98
C GLN A 171 10.96 -4.66 -4.45
N SER A 172 10.79 -3.42 -4.92
CA SER A 172 11.13 -3.04 -6.30
C SER A 172 12.63 -3.21 -6.61
N ARG A 173 13.50 -3.21 -5.58
CA ARG A 173 14.93 -3.53 -5.68
C ARG A 173 15.24 -5.03 -5.66
N GLY A 174 14.23 -5.91 -5.60
CA GLY A 174 14.40 -7.35 -5.45
C GLY A 174 14.90 -7.78 -4.06
N ILE A 175 14.78 -6.92 -3.04
CA ILE A 175 15.18 -7.25 -1.68
C ILE A 175 14.00 -7.92 -0.97
N GLU A 176 13.87 -9.24 -1.15
CA GLU A 176 12.83 -10.02 -0.47
C GLU A 176 13.30 -10.60 0.87
N LYS A 177 14.60 -10.95 0.97
CA LYS A 177 15.15 -11.57 2.18
C LYS A 177 15.28 -10.56 3.31
N LYS A 178 14.68 -10.88 4.47
CA LYS A 178 14.71 -10.07 5.70
C LYS A 178 14.16 -8.65 5.52
N LEU A 179 13.18 -8.48 4.63
CA LEU A 179 12.56 -7.19 4.34
C LEU A 179 12.12 -6.46 5.63
N TYR A 180 11.40 -7.15 6.51
CA TYR A 180 10.94 -6.56 7.77
C TYR A 180 12.08 -6.15 8.70
N ASP A 181 13.16 -6.92 8.79
CA ASP A 181 14.29 -6.61 9.68
C ASP A 181 15.07 -5.39 9.17
N ARG A 182 15.23 -5.26 7.85
CA ARG A 182 15.87 -4.09 7.23
C ARG A 182 15.07 -2.81 7.46
N ILE A 183 13.74 -2.88 7.36
CA ILE A 183 12.87 -1.73 7.64
C ILE A 183 12.87 -1.42 9.13
N ALA A 184 12.84 -2.44 9.98
CA ALA A 184 12.93 -2.31 11.43
C ALA A 184 14.20 -1.57 11.85
N GLU A 185 15.35 -1.92 11.28
CA GLU A 185 16.63 -1.24 11.50
C GLU A 185 16.56 0.24 11.08
N LYS A 186 16.07 0.52 9.87
CA LYS A 186 15.97 1.90 9.32
C LYS A 186 15.01 2.80 10.10
N LEU A 187 13.97 2.22 10.68
CA LEU A 187 12.98 2.94 11.48
C LEU A 187 13.25 2.87 12.99
N SER A 188 14.29 2.15 13.41
CA SER A 188 14.60 1.90 14.83
C SER A 188 13.41 1.36 15.64
N ILE A 189 12.61 0.48 15.04
CA ILE A 189 11.47 -0.21 15.68
C ILE A 189 11.56 -1.71 15.51
N SER A 190 10.78 -2.49 16.25
CA SER A 190 10.85 -3.95 16.16
C SER A 190 10.29 -4.48 14.83
N SER A 191 10.86 -5.58 14.31
CA SER A 191 10.27 -6.30 13.15
C SER A 191 8.82 -6.73 13.39
N ARG A 192 8.43 -6.95 14.66
CA ARG A 192 7.05 -7.22 15.06
C ARG A 192 6.14 -6.02 14.80
N GLN A 193 6.58 -4.80 15.10
CA GLN A 193 5.84 -3.58 14.76
C GLN A 193 5.73 -3.38 13.25
N ILE A 194 6.79 -3.67 12.48
CA ILE A 194 6.71 -3.62 11.02
C ILE A 194 5.63 -4.57 10.49
N ARG A 195 5.61 -5.83 10.96
CA ARG A 195 4.56 -6.80 10.58
C ARG A 195 3.16 -6.32 10.95
N LYS A 196 3.03 -5.66 12.10
CA LYS A 196 1.76 -5.08 12.54
C LYS A 196 1.26 -4.00 11.57
N TYR A 197 2.13 -3.07 11.19
CA TYR A 197 1.79 -2.04 10.21
C TYR A 197 1.46 -2.64 8.83
N ASP A 198 2.23 -3.63 8.38
CA ASP A 198 1.98 -4.33 7.12
C ASP A 198 0.64 -5.09 7.12
N SER A 199 0.31 -5.78 8.22
CA SER A 199 -0.99 -6.44 8.38
C SER A 199 -2.15 -5.46 8.27
N ILE A 200 -2.03 -4.29 8.90
CA ILE A 200 -3.05 -3.23 8.81
C ILE A 200 -3.16 -2.73 7.37
N ASN A 201 -2.04 -2.45 6.69
CA ASN A 201 -2.06 -1.97 5.31
C ASN A 201 -2.73 -2.94 4.34
N LYS A 202 -2.53 -4.25 4.53
CA LYS A 202 -3.04 -5.29 3.64
C LYS A 202 -4.49 -5.68 3.92
N ASN A 203 -4.86 -5.74 5.20
CA ASN A 203 -6.08 -6.44 5.59
C ASN A 203 -7.15 -5.52 6.22
N LEU A 204 -6.78 -4.32 6.68
CA LEU A 204 -7.75 -3.36 7.24
C LEU A 204 -8.44 -2.58 6.11
N ILE A 205 -9.77 -2.52 6.11
CA ILE A 205 -10.53 -1.73 5.13
C ILE A 205 -10.20 -0.24 5.23
N VAL A 206 -10.31 0.47 4.09
CA VAL A 206 -9.93 1.90 3.97
C VAL A 206 -10.65 2.77 5.00
N GLY A 207 -11.94 2.55 5.26
CA GLY A 207 -12.68 3.34 6.26
C GLY A 207 -12.06 3.25 7.66
N LEU A 208 -11.65 2.06 8.10
CA LEU A 208 -10.97 1.87 9.38
C LEU A 208 -9.53 2.38 9.35
N GLN A 209 -8.84 2.34 8.19
CA GLN A 209 -7.54 2.99 8.02
C GLN A 209 -7.63 4.51 8.21
N THR A 210 -8.69 5.15 7.68
CA THR A 210 -8.95 6.57 7.88
C THR A 210 -9.18 6.89 9.36
N LEU A 211 -9.94 6.07 10.08
CA LEU A 211 -10.12 6.25 11.53
C LEU A 211 -8.80 6.13 12.31
N LEU A 212 -7.86 5.29 11.87
CA LEU A 212 -6.51 5.20 12.45
C LEU A 212 -5.67 6.45 12.14
N ASP A 213 -5.77 6.96 10.92
CA ASP A 213 -5.09 8.20 10.51
C ASP A 213 -5.64 9.43 11.25
N GLU A 214 -6.92 9.42 11.62
CA GLU A 214 -7.60 10.43 12.45
C GLU A 214 -7.48 10.17 13.96
N GLU A 215 -6.71 9.15 14.37
CA GLU A 215 -6.49 8.74 15.77
C GLU A 215 -7.77 8.37 16.55
N LYS A 216 -8.87 8.09 15.86
CA LYS A 216 -10.12 7.61 16.47
C LYS A 216 -10.04 6.15 16.92
N ILE A 217 -9.12 5.37 16.35
CA ILE A 217 -8.80 4.03 16.80
C ILE A 217 -7.30 3.89 17.06
N SER A 218 -6.95 3.08 18.04
CA SER A 218 -5.55 2.78 18.33
C SER A 218 -4.96 1.79 17.32
N ILE A 219 -3.63 1.78 17.21
CA ILE A 219 -2.91 0.80 16.41
C ILE A 219 -3.17 -0.65 16.83
N ASN A 220 -3.51 -0.89 18.11
CA ASN A 220 -3.87 -2.23 18.60
C ASN A 220 -5.24 -2.66 18.08
N GLN A 221 -6.24 -1.78 18.15
CA GLN A 221 -7.58 -2.01 17.61
C GLN A 221 -7.52 -2.20 16.09
N ALA A 222 -6.83 -1.33 15.36
CA ALA A 222 -6.64 -1.48 13.92
C ALA A 222 -6.04 -2.86 13.55
N ASN A 223 -5.03 -3.33 14.30
CA ASN A 223 -4.45 -4.65 14.05
C ASN A 223 -5.39 -5.81 14.43
N GLN A 224 -6.19 -5.66 15.49
CA GLN A 224 -7.22 -6.62 15.86
C GLN A 224 -8.27 -6.72 14.74
N TYR A 225 -8.81 -5.60 14.28
CA TYR A 225 -9.82 -5.52 13.23
C TYR A 225 -9.31 -6.04 11.89
N ALA A 226 -8.04 -5.78 11.56
CA ALA A 226 -7.39 -6.29 10.35
C ALA A 226 -7.33 -7.83 10.27
N SER A 227 -7.50 -8.54 11.39
CA SER A 227 -7.54 -10.00 11.41
C SER A 227 -8.93 -10.60 11.22
N ARG A 228 -9.96 -9.76 11.08
CA ARG A 228 -11.37 -10.17 10.98
C ARG A 228 -11.84 -10.16 9.53
N SER A 229 -12.94 -10.87 9.27
CA SER A 229 -13.61 -10.82 7.97
C SER A 229 -14.04 -9.38 7.60
N ILE A 230 -14.16 -9.13 6.30
CA ILE A 230 -14.56 -7.83 5.75
C ILE A 230 -15.93 -7.39 6.31
N ASP A 231 -16.86 -8.33 6.46
CA ASP A 231 -18.20 -8.07 7.03
C ASP A 231 -18.11 -7.53 8.46
N VAL A 232 -17.27 -8.13 9.29
CA VAL A 232 -17.06 -7.70 10.67
C VAL A 232 -16.35 -6.34 10.70
N GLN A 233 -15.38 -6.11 9.82
CA GLN A 233 -14.74 -4.80 9.70
C GLN A 233 -15.73 -3.70 9.30
N ASN A 234 -16.64 -3.98 8.36
CA ASN A 234 -17.70 -3.05 7.95
C ASN A 234 -18.68 -2.79 9.10
N TYR A 235 -19.06 -3.82 9.86
CA TYR A 235 -19.89 -3.64 11.05
C TYR A 235 -19.22 -2.70 12.07
N ILE A 236 -17.93 -2.93 12.38
CA ILE A 236 -17.16 -2.09 13.31
C ILE A 236 -17.09 -0.65 12.79
N LEU A 237 -16.83 -0.45 11.50
CA LEU A 237 -16.80 0.89 10.89
C LEU A 237 -18.14 1.62 11.05
N ASN A 238 -19.25 0.94 10.75
CA ASN A 238 -20.59 1.53 10.87
C ASN A 238 -20.92 1.85 12.33
N TYR A 239 -20.61 0.93 13.26
CA TYR A 239 -20.80 1.16 14.68
C TYR A 239 -20.09 2.44 15.14
N ILE A 240 -18.80 2.60 14.79
CA ILE A 240 -18.00 3.78 15.18
C ILE A 240 -18.58 5.05 14.55
N ASN A 241 -19.03 5.00 13.29
CA ASN A 241 -19.62 6.16 12.63
C ASN A 241 -20.97 6.57 13.25
N GLU A 242 -21.76 5.62 13.73
CA GLU A 242 -23.07 5.87 14.36
C GLU A 242 -22.94 6.34 15.81
N HIS A 243 -22.03 5.76 16.58
CA HIS A 243 -21.92 5.98 18.03
C HIS A 243 -20.81 6.99 18.38
N GLY A 244 -19.89 7.28 17.46
CA GLY A 244 -18.77 8.21 17.67
C GLY A 244 -17.64 7.65 18.53
N GLU A 245 -17.74 6.41 18.99
CA GLU A 245 -16.78 5.76 19.89
C GLU A 245 -16.36 4.38 19.35
N ALA A 246 -15.17 3.92 19.74
CA ALA A 246 -14.69 2.60 19.41
C ALA A 246 -15.49 1.51 20.14
N VAL A 247 -15.71 0.38 19.46
CA VAL A 247 -16.33 -0.81 20.06
C VAL A 247 -15.60 -1.22 21.34
N THR A 248 -16.36 -1.53 22.39
CA THR A 248 -15.79 -1.97 23.67
C THR A 248 -15.07 -3.32 23.53
N GLU A 249 -14.18 -3.65 24.47
CA GLU A 249 -13.47 -4.92 24.42
C GLU A 249 -14.44 -6.12 24.49
N ASP A 250 -15.50 -6.03 25.30
CA ASP A 250 -16.50 -7.11 25.44
C ASP A 250 -17.30 -7.31 24.15
N GLU A 251 -17.79 -6.24 23.53
CA GLU A 251 -18.46 -6.30 22.23
C GLU A 251 -17.51 -6.86 21.15
N TYR A 252 -16.24 -6.45 21.15
CA TYR A 252 -15.25 -6.98 20.24
C TYR A 252 -15.01 -8.48 20.43
N GLN A 253 -14.92 -8.99 21.66
CA GLN A 253 -14.74 -10.42 21.91
C GLN A 253 -15.95 -11.24 21.43
N GLN A 254 -17.17 -10.72 21.55
CA GLN A 254 -18.37 -11.36 21.02
C GLN A 254 -18.34 -11.43 19.49
N LEU A 255 -18.04 -10.29 18.83
CA LEU A 255 -17.91 -10.23 17.37
C LEU A 255 -16.82 -11.18 16.87
N LYS A 256 -15.67 -11.20 17.54
CA LYS A 256 -14.55 -12.09 17.22
C LYS A 256 -14.96 -13.56 17.31
N SER A 257 -15.65 -13.97 18.38
CA SER A 257 -16.09 -15.36 18.54
C SER A 257 -17.04 -15.78 17.42
N GLN A 258 -18.02 -14.93 17.08
CA GLN A 258 -18.95 -15.19 15.97
C GLN A 258 -18.26 -15.22 14.60
N ASP A 259 -17.23 -14.40 14.39
CA ASP A 259 -16.41 -14.39 13.19
C ASP A 259 -15.59 -15.68 13.06
N GLU A 260 -14.95 -16.11 14.14
CA GLU A 260 -14.16 -17.35 14.18
C GLU A 260 -15.02 -18.59 13.94
N GLU A 261 -16.22 -18.65 14.53
CA GLU A 261 -17.20 -19.71 14.26
C GLU A 261 -17.64 -19.73 12.79
N ARG A 262 -17.93 -18.56 12.20
CA ARG A 262 -18.31 -18.44 10.79
C ARG A 262 -17.18 -18.86 9.86
N GLN A 263 -15.96 -18.40 10.10
CA GLN A 263 -14.79 -18.78 9.30
C GLN A 263 -14.47 -20.28 9.43
N ALA A 264 -14.62 -20.86 10.62
CA ALA A 264 -14.45 -22.29 10.82
C ALA A 264 -15.50 -23.11 10.06
N ALA A 265 -16.76 -22.66 10.08
CA ALA A 265 -17.84 -23.28 9.32
C ALA A 265 -17.62 -23.17 7.79
N GLN A 266 -17.16 -22.02 7.30
CA GLN A 266 -16.79 -21.83 5.90
C GLN A 266 -15.65 -22.76 5.48
N LYS A 267 -14.55 -22.83 6.25
CA LYS A 267 -13.45 -23.76 5.96
C LYS A 267 -13.90 -25.23 5.96
N ALA A 268 -14.73 -25.62 6.92
CA ALA A 268 -15.25 -26.98 6.99
C ALA A 268 -16.20 -27.32 5.83
N THR A 269 -16.92 -26.34 5.31
CA THR A 269 -17.80 -26.53 4.13
C THR A 269 -16.97 -26.59 2.84
N GLU A 270 -15.98 -25.72 2.67
CA GLU A 270 -15.01 -25.78 1.56
C GLU A 270 -14.26 -27.13 1.53
N GLU A 271 -13.81 -27.63 2.68
CA GLU A 271 -13.12 -28.93 2.76
C GLU A 271 -14.04 -30.08 2.36
N LYS A 272 -15.30 -30.08 2.83
CA LYS A 272 -16.31 -31.07 2.41
C LYS A 272 -16.60 -30.99 0.90
N LEU A 273 -16.65 -29.77 0.34
CA LEU A 273 -16.86 -29.57 -1.08
C LEU A 273 -15.70 -30.19 -1.87
N ARG A 274 -14.47 -29.90 -1.47
CA ARG A 274 -13.25 -30.45 -2.07
C ARG A 274 -13.20 -31.98 -1.98
N GLU A 275 -13.60 -32.57 -0.84
CA GLU A 275 -13.73 -34.02 -0.72
C GLU A 275 -14.78 -34.59 -1.67
N ASN A 276 -15.92 -33.91 -1.82
CA ASN A 276 -16.98 -34.35 -2.74
C ASN A 276 -16.54 -34.26 -4.21
N GLU A 277 -15.76 -33.25 -4.59
CA GLU A 277 -15.14 -33.14 -5.91
C GLU A 277 -14.17 -34.30 -6.18
N GLN A 278 -13.35 -34.67 -5.19
CA GLN A 278 -12.45 -35.82 -5.32
C GLN A 278 -13.23 -37.13 -5.46
N LYS A 279 -14.24 -37.35 -4.61
CA LYS A 279 -15.10 -38.55 -4.67
C LYS A 279 -15.85 -38.63 -5.99
N LEU A 280 -16.31 -37.50 -6.54
CA LEU A 280 -16.95 -37.45 -7.85
C LEU A 280 -15.97 -37.90 -8.95
N LYS A 281 -14.75 -37.35 -8.96
CA LYS A 281 -13.72 -37.72 -9.93
C LYS A 281 -13.36 -39.21 -9.86
N GLU A 282 -13.31 -39.78 -8.66
CA GLU A 282 -13.12 -41.22 -8.46
C GLU A 282 -14.28 -42.04 -9.05
N GLN A 283 -15.54 -41.63 -8.81
CA GLN A 283 -16.70 -42.30 -9.39
C GLN A 283 -16.71 -42.19 -10.92
N GLU A 284 -16.33 -41.05 -11.50
CA GLU A 284 -16.26 -40.86 -12.95
C GLU A 284 -15.21 -41.77 -13.60
N ASN A 285 -14.04 -41.92 -12.96
CA ASN A 285 -13.01 -42.86 -13.41
C ASN A 285 -13.50 -44.32 -13.35
N GLU A 286 -14.21 -44.70 -12.29
CA GLU A 286 -14.77 -46.04 -12.17
C GLU A 286 -15.88 -46.30 -13.20
N ILE A 287 -16.75 -45.32 -13.47
CA ILE A 287 -17.74 -45.39 -14.55
C ILE A 287 -17.06 -45.62 -15.89
N LEU A 288 -15.97 -44.91 -16.19
CA LEU A 288 -15.22 -45.08 -17.42
C LEU A 288 -14.66 -46.51 -17.54
N ARG A 289 -14.06 -47.02 -16.46
CA ARG A 289 -13.53 -48.39 -16.41
C ARG A 289 -14.62 -49.43 -16.63
N LEU A 290 -15.73 -49.32 -15.90
CA LEU A 290 -16.86 -50.24 -16.02
C LEU A 290 -17.50 -50.17 -17.41
N LYS A 291 -17.58 -48.97 -18.02
CA LYS A 291 -18.10 -48.78 -19.38
C LYS A 291 -17.23 -49.48 -20.43
N ASN A 292 -15.91 -49.37 -20.31
CA ASN A 292 -14.99 -50.10 -21.20
C ASN A 292 -15.13 -51.61 -21.01
N LYS A 293 -15.20 -52.09 -19.77
CA LYS A 293 -15.42 -53.52 -19.48
C LYS A 293 -16.76 -54.04 -20.02
N THR A 294 -17.83 -53.25 -19.95
CA THR A 294 -19.12 -53.63 -20.56
C THR A 294 -19.03 -53.74 -22.08
N LEU A 295 -18.30 -52.83 -22.75
CA LEU A 295 -18.12 -52.91 -24.21
C LEU A 295 -17.32 -54.15 -24.63
N GLU A 296 -16.28 -54.51 -23.88
CA GLU A 296 -15.50 -55.74 -24.11
C GLU A 296 -16.38 -56.99 -23.95
N LEU A 297 -17.12 -57.10 -22.84
CA LEU A 297 -18.03 -58.21 -22.58
C LEU A 297 -19.16 -58.31 -23.62
N GLU A 298 -19.75 -57.18 -24.04
CA GLU A 298 -20.76 -57.14 -25.09
C GLU A 298 -20.20 -57.62 -26.45
N SER A 299 -18.95 -57.31 -26.77
CA SER A 299 -18.31 -57.79 -27.99
C SER A 299 -18.08 -59.31 -27.99
N LEU A 300 -17.76 -59.88 -26.82
CA LEU A 300 -17.58 -61.32 -26.63
C LEU A 300 -18.91 -62.07 -26.73
N VAL A 301 -19.98 -61.53 -26.12
CA VAL A 301 -21.33 -62.12 -26.15
C VAL A 301 -21.96 -62.07 -27.55
N ASN A 302 -21.63 -61.07 -28.37
CA ASN A 302 -22.13 -60.95 -29.74
C ASN A 302 -21.33 -61.73 -30.79
N SER A 303 -20.16 -62.28 -30.44
CA SER A 303 -19.48 -63.23 -31.32
C SER A 303 -20.13 -64.60 -31.17
N ASP A 304 -20.64 -65.18 -32.26
CA ASP A 304 -21.41 -66.45 -32.33
C ASP A 304 -20.66 -67.73 -31.86
N GLN A 305 -19.68 -67.62 -30.96
CA GLN A 305 -19.09 -68.75 -30.26
C GLN A 305 -19.94 -69.10 -29.04
N GLU A 306 -20.03 -70.40 -28.68
CA GLU A 306 -20.77 -70.90 -27.51
C GLU A 306 -20.56 -70.00 -26.29
N THR A 307 -21.53 -69.12 -26.03
CA THR A 307 -21.45 -68.13 -24.97
C THR A 307 -21.66 -68.86 -23.65
N ASP A 308 -20.59 -68.99 -22.87
CA ASP A 308 -20.65 -69.53 -21.52
C ASP A 308 -21.63 -68.69 -20.69
N GLU A 309 -22.59 -69.35 -20.03
CA GLU A 309 -23.59 -68.76 -19.13
C GLU A 309 -22.91 -67.82 -18.09
N SER A 310 -21.67 -68.16 -17.72
CA SER A 310 -20.77 -67.37 -16.88
C SER A 310 -20.49 -65.95 -17.43
N SER A 311 -20.22 -65.81 -18.74
CA SER A 311 -19.89 -64.52 -19.37
C SER A 311 -21.11 -63.59 -19.45
N SER A 312 -22.30 -64.17 -19.66
CA SER A 312 -23.57 -63.44 -19.63
C SER A 312 -23.90 -62.93 -18.23
N LEU A 313 -23.65 -63.75 -17.19
CA LEU A 313 -23.81 -63.36 -15.80
C LEU A 313 -22.81 -62.25 -15.39
N GLU A 314 -21.56 -62.31 -15.86
CA GLU A 314 -20.56 -61.27 -15.59
C GLU A 314 -20.93 -59.94 -16.25
N LEU A 315 -21.49 -59.96 -17.47
CA LEU A 315 -22.00 -58.76 -18.14
C LEU A 315 -23.13 -58.11 -17.32
N ILE A 316 -24.12 -58.87 -16.87
CA ILE A 316 -25.24 -58.38 -16.06
C ILE A 316 -24.73 -57.76 -14.75
N ASN A 317 -23.79 -58.41 -14.06
CA ASN A 317 -23.21 -57.87 -12.82
C ASN A 317 -22.43 -56.57 -13.07
N THR A 318 -21.63 -56.51 -14.14
CA THR A 318 -20.84 -55.32 -14.51
C THR A 318 -21.77 -54.15 -14.89
N GLN A 319 -22.85 -54.41 -15.63
CA GLN A 319 -23.87 -53.40 -15.94
C GLN A 319 -24.59 -52.90 -14.67
N ALA A 320 -24.88 -53.79 -13.71
CA ALA A 320 -25.45 -53.41 -12.42
C ALA A 320 -24.48 -52.54 -11.59
N GLN A 321 -23.19 -52.84 -11.60
CA GLN A 321 -22.14 -52.03 -10.98
C GLN A 321 -22.02 -50.66 -11.64
N LEU A 322 -22.05 -50.59 -12.97
CA LEU A 322 -22.01 -49.35 -13.74
C LEU A 322 -23.19 -48.44 -13.37
N ARG A 323 -24.39 -49.00 -13.24
CA ARG A 323 -25.58 -48.25 -12.83
C ARG A 323 -25.42 -47.67 -11.42
N ARG A 324 -24.93 -48.46 -10.46
CA ARG A 324 -24.67 -47.99 -9.08
C ARG A 324 -23.60 -46.90 -9.02
N ALA A 325 -22.55 -47.01 -9.83
CA ALA A 325 -21.50 -45.99 -9.90
C ALA A 325 -22.03 -44.67 -10.48
N LYS A 326 -22.87 -44.74 -11.53
CA LYS A 326 -23.57 -43.56 -12.08
C LYS A 326 -24.47 -42.88 -11.04
N GLU A 327 -25.30 -43.65 -10.33
CA GLU A 327 -26.18 -43.12 -9.27
C GLU A 327 -25.40 -42.41 -8.16
N LYS A 328 -24.21 -42.91 -7.79
CA LYS A 328 -23.31 -42.23 -6.84
C LYS A 328 -22.72 -40.95 -7.40
N ALA A 329 -22.25 -40.96 -8.66
CA ALA A 329 -21.71 -39.77 -9.32
C ALA A 329 -22.78 -38.66 -9.43
N ASP A 330 -24.00 -39.01 -9.84
CA ASP A 330 -25.13 -38.08 -9.93
C ASP A 330 -25.45 -37.43 -8.58
N LYS A 331 -25.34 -38.20 -7.49
CA LYS A 331 -25.51 -37.66 -6.13
C LYS A 331 -24.44 -36.61 -5.79
N TYR A 332 -23.17 -36.87 -6.10
CA TYR A 332 -22.11 -35.89 -5.87
C TYR A 332 -22.26 -34.66 -6.78
N HIS A 333 -22.60 -34.84 -8.06
CA HIS A 333 -22.91 -33.75 -8.99
C HIS A 333 -24.03 -32.85 -8.44
N LYS A 334 -25.11 -33.45 -7.92
CA LYS A 334 -26.21 -32.70 -7.32
C LYS A 334 -25.76 -31.87 -6.11
N ILE A 335 -25.00 -32.47 -5.19
CA ILE A 335 -24.47 -31.77 -4.01
C ILE A 335 -23.58 -30.58 -4.41
N LEU A 336 -22.68 -30.78 -5.38
CA LEU A 336 -21.79 -29.72 -5.86
C LEU A 336 -22.54 -28.60 -6.58
N LYS A 337 -23.59 -28.95 -7.33
CA LYS A 337 -24.44 -27.97 -8.02
C LYS A 337 -25.22 -27.11 -7.02
N GLU A 338 -25.88 -27.73 -6.06
CA GLU A 338 -26.64 -27.02 -5.00
C GLU A 338 -25.72 -26.10 -4.18
N ALA A 339 -24.48 -26.54 -3.89
CA ALA A 339 -23.51 -25.70 -3.20
C ALA A 339 -23.08 -24.47 -4.02
N LYS A 340 -22.83 -24.63 -5.33
CA LYS A 340 -22.49 -23.51 -6.22
C LYS A 340 -23.62 -22.50 -6.35
N GLU A 341 -24.86 -22.97 -6.47
CA GLU A 341 -26.04 -22.11 -6.53
C GLU A 341 -26.23 -21.33 -5.22
N ALA A 342 -25.98 -21.96 -4.07
CA ALA A 342 -26.02 -21.30 -2.77
C ALA A 342 -24.91 -20.24 -2.62
N ASP A 343 -23.69 -20.53 -3.08
CA ASP A 343 -22.58 -19.58 -3.09
C ASP A 343 -22.84 -18.43 -4.05
N GLU A 344 -23.39 -18.67 -5.25
CA GLU A 344 -23.79 -17.61 -6.19
C GLU A 344 -24.92 -16.74 -5.63
N GLU A 345 -25.90 -17.31 -4.93
CA GLU A 345 -26.96 -16.55 -4.28
C GLU A 345 -26.42 -15.70 -3.11
N GLN A 346 -25.50 -16.25 -2.32
CA GLN A 346 -24.78 -15.50 -1.29
C GLN A 346 -23.89 -14.42 -1.89
N LEU A 347 -23.20 -14.71 -2.99
CA LEU A 347 -22.37 -13.76 -3.72
C LEU A 347 -23.22 -12.65 -4.34
N ASN A 348 -24.40 -12.94 -4.89
CA ASN A 348 -25.29 -11.92 -5.47
C ASN A 348 -25.93 -11.03 -4.38
N LYS A 349 -26.30 -11.60 -3.22
CA LYS A 349 -26.73 -10.83 -2.05
C LYS A 349 -25.57 -10.00 -1.46
N SER A 350 -24.37 -10.58 -1.45
CA SER A 350 -23.14 -9.91 -1.07
C SER A 350 -22.84 -8.77 -2.03
N ILE A 351 -22.78 -8.96 -3.35
CA ILE A 351 -22.51 -7.93 -4.38
C ILE A 351 -23.56 -6.81 -4.35
N GLY A 352 -24.83 -7.11 -4.07
CA GLY A 352 -25.86 -6.09 -3.80
C GLY A 352 -25.58 -5.20 -2.58
N ILE A 353 -24.63 -5.60 -1.73
CA ILE A 353 -24.12 -4.92 -0.54
C ILE A 353 -22.57 -4.67 -0.62
N SER A 354 -21.88 -5.26 -1.61
CA SER A 354 -20.42 -5.50 -1.65
C SER A 354 -19.82 -5.35 -3.07
N ALA A 355 -20.45 -4.61 -3.96
CA ALA A 355 -19.77 -4.02 -5.12
C ALA A 355 -18.70 -2.92 -4.83
N PRO A 356 -18.17 -2.62 -3.61
CA PRO A 356 -17.31 -1.46 -3.45
C PRO A 356 -15.91 -1.83 -2.91
N ILE A 357 -15.23 -2.84 -3.43
CA ILE A 357 -13.80 -3.06 -3.08
C ILE A 357 -12.90 -2.51 -4.19
N ALA A 358 -12.99 -3.04 -5.42
CA ALA A 358 -12.23 -2.47 -6.55
C ALA A 358 -12.70 -1.04 -6.90
N VAL A 359 -14.02 -0.80 -6.83
CA VAL A 359 -14.63 0.50 -7.12
C VAL A 359 -14.34 1.51 -6.01
N ASN A 360 -14.36 1.14 -4.71
CA ASN A 360 -13.97 2.09 -3.65
C ASN A 360 -12.47 2.37 -3.63
N GLU A 361 -11.61 1.41 -3.96
CA GLU A 361 -10.16 1.65 -3.99
C GLU A 361 -9.79 2.62 -5.13
N MET A 362 -10.49 2.55 -6.27
CA MET A 362 -10.40 3.54 -7.35
C MET A 362 -11.08 4.87 -7.01
N ILE A 363 -12.30 4.87 -6.44
CA ILE A 363 -12.99 6.08 -6.00
C ILE A 363 -12.16 6.82 -4.95
N SER A 364 -11.54 6.13 -3.99
CA SER A 364 -10.68 6.74 -2.97
C SER A 364 -9.43 7.40 -3.59
N LYS A 365 -8.73 6.70 -4.51
CA LYS A 365 -7.59 7.28 -5.26
C LYS A 365 -8.01 8.49 -6.11
N ILE A 366 -9.23 8.50 -6.65
CA ILE A 366 -9.78 9.60 -7.45
C ILE A 366 -10.21 10.76 -6.54
N ASN A 367 -10.88 10.49 -5.42
CA ASN A 367 -11.38 11.50 -4.49
C ASN A 367 -10.20 12.26 -3.86
N ASP A 368 -9.11 11.59 -3.50
CA ASP A 368 -7.89 12.23 -3.01
C ASP A 368 -7.25 13.15 -4.04
N ASN A 369 -7.22 12.75 -5.32
CA ASN A 369 -6.67 13.58 -6.39
C ASN A 369 -7.57 14.79 -6.69
N VAL A 370 -8.90 14.61 -6.71
CA VAL A 370 -9.88 15.69 -6.95
C VAL A 370 -9.89 16.67 -5.77
N ILE A 371 -9.90 16.19 -4.52
CA ILE A 371 -9.85 17.02 -3.31
C ILE A 371 -8.55 17.83 -3.26
N LYS A 372 -7.40 17.24 -3.60
CA LYS A 372 -6.12 17.97 -3.68
C LYS A 372 -6.14 19.05 -4.76
N LEU A 373 -6.77 18.80 -5.91
CA LEU A 373 -6.94 19.78 -6.98
C LEU A 373 -7.90 20.92 -6.60
N VAL A 374 -9.00 20.61 -5.91
CA VAL A 374 -9.98 21.60 -5.40
C VAL A 374 -9.36 22.48 -4.32
N LYS A 375 -8.67 21.88 -3.33
CA LYS A 375 -7.97 22.64 -2.28
C LYS A 375 -6.88 23.56 -2.85
N ARG A 376 -6.20 23.16 -3.93
CA ARG A 376 -5.23 24.01 -4.66
C ARG A 376 -5.91 25.19 -5.36
N LYS A 377 -7.11 25.00 -5.94
CA LYS A 377 -7.92 26.07 -6.54
C LYS A 377 -8.37 27.09 -5.49
N GLU A 378 -8.89 26.62 -4.36
CA GLU A 378 -9.42 27.48 -3.28
C GLU A 378 -8.32 28.29 -2.57
N LYS A 379 -7.14 27.70 -2.30
CA LYS A 379 -6.06 28.39 -1.57
C LYS A 379 -5.16 29.27 -2.43
N ARG A 380 -5.01 28.99 -3.74
CA ARG A 380 -4.00 29.65 -4.60
C ARG A 380 -4.56 30.32 -5.86
N GLY A 381 -5.88 30.33 -6.07
CA GLY A 381 -6.48 30.85 -7.30
C GLY A 381 -6.07 30.07 -8.57
N TYR A 382 -5.65 28.81 -8.39
CA TYR A 382 -5.12 27.95 -9.46
C TYR A 382 -6.15 27.75 -10.58
N GLN A 383 -5.77 28.05 -11.83
CA GLN A 383 -6.56 27.72 -13.01
C GLN A 383 -6.11 26.37 -13.57
N PHE A 384 -7.07 25.48 -13.82
CA PHE A 384 -6.80 24.15 -14.37
C PHE A 384 -6.08 24.23 -15.71
N SER A 385 -4.96 23.53 -15.86
CA SER A 385 -4.29 23.41 -17.16
C SER A 385 -5.08 22.49 -18.10
N LYS A 386 -4.85 22.59 -19.41
CA LYS A 386 -5.42 21.65 -20.39
C LYS A 386 -5.12 20.18 -20.06
N ASN A 387 -3.95 19.92 -19.47
CA ASN A 387 -3.54 18.58 -19.09
C ASN A 387 -4.31 18.06 -17.87
N ASP A 388 -4.62 18.95 -16.91
CA ASP A 388 -5.44 18.60 -15.75
C ASP A 388 -6.89 18.26 -16.17
N VAL A 389 -7.46 19.05 -17.08
CA VAL A 389 -8.79 18.79 -17.64
C VAL A 389 -8.83 17.47 -18.43
N GLN A 390 -7.76 17.15 -19.16
CA GLN A 390 -7.67 15.91 -19.91
C GLN A 390 -7.61 14.70 -18.99
N LYS A 391 -6.81 14.75 -17.92
CA LYS A 391 -6.75 13.69 -16.90
C LYS A 391 -8.10 13.47 -16.22
N ILE A 392 -8.82 14.54 -15.89
CA ILE A 392 -10.17 14.45 -15.32
C ILE A 392 -11.15 13.80 -16.29
N ARG A 393 -11.08 14.13 -17.59
CA ARG A 393 -11.95 13.51 -18.61
C ARG A 393 -11.67 12.02 -18.78
N THR A 394 -10.41 11.61 -18.87
CA THR A 394 -10.06 10.19 -18.98
C THR A 394 -10.60 9.40 -17.79
N ILE A 395 -10.50 9.96 -16.58
CA ILE A 395 -11.07 9.35 -15.37
C ILE A 395 -12.60 9.23 -15.45
N ILE A 396 -13.30 10.24 -15.99
CA ILE A 396 -14.76 10.20 -16.17
C ILE A 396 -15.15 9.15 -17.23
N ASP A 397 -14.42 9.07 -18.33
CA ASP A 397 -14.69 8.12 -19.41
C ASP A 397 -14.47 6.66 -18.94
N ASP A 398 -13.41 6.42 -18.16
CA ASP A 398 -13.13 5.12 -17.54
C ASP A 398 -14.28 4.71 -16.59
N LEU A 399 -14.80 5.65 -15.78
CA LEU A 399 -15.94 5.43 -14.88
C LEU A 399 -17.24 5.13 -15.64
N GLN A 400 -17.48 5.82 -16.76
CA GLN A 400 -18.67 5.57 -17.58
C GLN A 400 -18.63 4.21 -18.26
N SER A 401 -17.45 3.74 -18.69
CA SER A 401 -17.30 2.40 -19.25
C SER A 401 -17.65 1.29 -18.24
N LEU A 402 -17.25 1.46 -16.98
CA LEU A 402 -17.52 0.52 -15.89
C LEU A 402 -19.00 0.45 -15.47
N ILE A 403 -19.73 1.55 -15.60
CA ILE A 403 -21.19 1.58 -15.39
C ILE A 403 -21.95 0.92 -16.55
N SER A 404 -21.31 0.82 -17.72
CA SER A 404 -21.90 0.23 -18.94
C SER A 404 -21.76 -1.30 -19.01
N ASP A 405 -20.82 -1.86 -18.24
CA ASP A 405 -20.50 -3.30 -18.20
C ASP A 405 -21.11 -4.03 -16.98
N VAL A 406 -22.03 -3.38 -16.26
CA VAL A 406 -22.95 -3.95 -15.25
C VAL A 406 -24.37 -3.92 -15.83
#